data_AF-A0A7X5V941-F1
#
_entry.id   AF-A0A7X5V941-F1
#
_cell.length_a   1.000
_cell.length_b   1.000
_cell.length_c   1.000
_cell.angle_alpha   90.00
_cell.angle_beta   90.00
_cell.angle_gamma   90.00
#
_symmetry.space_group_name_H-M   'P 1'
#
loop_
_entity.id
_entity.type
_entity.pdbx_description
1 polymer ?
#
loop_
_entity_poly.entity_id
_entity_poly.type
_entity_poly.pdbx_seq_one_letter_code
_entity_poly.pdbx_strand_id
1 'polypeptide(L)'
;MQENTSTTSTGELVNVPLTGADKVAYAFYATAAAAALVGQVWAGVTHIPWPDSGFSPLLKIILVTPAVAVLELGGVATAALADLRRRKGEQAYAYRAMSFFAALVAVVFNVVGHWRPEERFLAFGFGGLSAFAYVLWLIHSSARRRDALRRAGQMRETGPVYGVVQWIREPKVTWLARSLAIEHGYGLYESLRAAQHQIRNRSRREAIAGTVAEYIRSEHQDERLAKIAETTYDPDRLAGMLEERINYEVITNKLTKAISPPPEAENRPAVPAAVWVLEGGQPRRADGTGVGLRDDDAWTGELMAIVDQPDPTDIDVSEAVVVEDESEPQHVVNGTASSLKPFAPQPKAEPLVEKPKPPSPFAGPADPQPPALITTPKVEPVPPAPAPAVVVAEPEREEDKPEPTALEKKRMRAYALLSDWPAGRERSAKTLADAIASSEPMAARFIEQYESEHGVVFASQS
;
A
#
# COMPACT_ATOMS: atom_id res chain seq x y z
N MET A 1 -24.10 -47.70 -7.62
CA MET A 1 -22.97 -46.76 -7.78
C MET A 1 -23.21 -45.60 -6.82
N GLN A 2 -22.62 -45.67 -5.62
CA GLN A 2 -22.62 -44.56 -4.67
C GLN A 2 -21.35 -43.77 -4.92
N GLU A 3 -21.50 -42.52 -5.32
CA GLU A 3 -20.40 -41.56 -5.39
C GLU A 3 -19.98 -41.23 -3.95
N ASN A 4 -18.77 -41.63 -3.60
CA ASN A 4 -18.13 -41.21 -2.36
C ASN A 4 -17.78 -39.73 -2.47
N THR A 5 -18.74 -38.85 -2.16
CA THR A 5 -18.44 -37.48 -1.74
C THR A 5 -17.89 -37.53 -0.32
N SER A 6 -16.62 -37.92 -0.18
CA SER A 6 -15.84 -37.64 1.01
C SER A 6 -15.65 -36.12 1.07
N THR A 7 -16.58 -35.45 1.73
CA THR A 7 -16.42 -34.08 2.23
C THR A 7 -15.26 -34.06 3.20
N THR A 8 -14.07 -33.69 2.72
CA THR A 8 -12.92 -33.37 3.57
C THR A 8 -13.22 -32.06 4.31
N SER A 9 -14.03 -32.16 5.36
CA SER A 9 -14.36 -31.09 6.31
C SER A 9 -13.26 -30.97 7.38
N THR A 10 -12.04 -30.78 6.92
CA THR A 10 -10.89 -30.37 7.74
C THR A 10 -10.10 -29.44 6.84
N GLY A 11 -9.72 -28.25 7.31
CA GLY A 11 -9.05 -27.19 6.52
C GLY A 11 -7.66 -27.54 5.93
N GLU A 12 -7.40 -28.82 5.68
CA GLU A 12 -6.23 -29.35 4.97
C GLU A 12 -6.43 -29.25 3.46
N LEU A 13 -5.47 -28.63 2.78
CA LEU A 13 -5.51 -28.47 1.33
C LEU A 13 -5.32 -29.80 0.61
N VAL A 14 -6.17 -30.07 -0.37
CA VAL A 14 -6.08 -31.26 -1.22
C VAL A 14 -4.72 -31.32 -1.91
N ASN A 15 -4.06 -32.48 -1.79
CA ASN A 15 -2.74 -32.70 -2.39
C ASN A 15 -2.77 -32.49 -3.91
N VAL A 16 -1.79 -31.70 -4.38
CA VAL A 16 -1.54 -31.51 -5.81
C VAL A 16 -0.89 -32.79 -6.34
N PRO A 17 -1.47 -33.47 -7.36
CA PRO A 17 -0.82 -34.64 -7.97
C PRO A 17 0.54 -34.22 -8.53
N LEU A 18 1.55 -35.09 -8.37
CA LEU A 18 2.88 -34.80 -8.91
C LEU A 18 2.83 -34.86 -10.44
N THR A 19 3.16 -33.74 -11.07
CA THR A 19 3.32 -33.61 -12.52
C THR A 19 4.68 -34.16 -12.98
N GLY A 20 4.85 -34.33 -14.29
CA GLY A 20 6.18 -34.68 -14.86
C GLY A 20 7.24 -33.65 -14.51
N ALA A 21 6.89 -32.36 -14.52
CA ALA A 21 7.77 -31.27 -14.12
C ALA A 21 8.16 -31.35 -12.63
N ASP A 22 7.23 -31.73 -11.75
CA ASP A 22 7.53 -31.91 -10.33
C ASP A 22 8.57 -33.02 -10.12
N LYS A 23 8.47 -34.13 -10.85
CA LYS A 23 9.46 -35.23 -10.76
C LYS A 23 10.86 -34.77 -11.17
N VAL A 24 10.96 -33.97 -12.25
CA VAL A 24 12.23 -33.39 -12.68
C VAL A 24 12.78 -32.42 -11.62
N ALA A 25 11.93 -31.59 -11.03
CA ALA A 25 12.32 -30.70 -9.94
C ALA A 25 12.85 -31.48 -8.72
N TYR A 26 12.15 -32.54 -8.30
CA TYR A 26 12.61 -33.40 -7.20
C TYR A 26 13.94 -34.11 -7.50
N ALA A 27 14.14 -34.59 -8.73
CA ALA A 27 15.41 -35.17 -9.15
C ALA A 27 16.54 -34.13 -9.10
N PHE A 28 16.26 -32.89 -9.54
CA PHE A 28 17.20 -31.78 -9.44
C PHE A 28 17.54 -31.47 -7.98
N TYR A 29 16.55 -31.38 -7.08
CA TYR A 29 16.79 -31.12 -5.65
C TYR A 29 17.61 -32.22 -5.00
N ALA A 30 17.34 -33.49 -5.30
CA ALA A 30 18.12 -34.62 -4.79
C ALA A 30 19.57 -34.57 -5.28
N THR A 31 19.76 -34.23 -6.57
CA THR A 31 21.10 -34.09 -7.17
C THR A 31 21.87 -32.91 -6.57
N ALA A 32 21.21 -31.77 -6.37
CA ALA A 32 21.82 -30.59 -5.76
C ALA A 32 22.20 -30.85 -4.29
N ALA A 33 21.33 -31.51 -3.52
CA ALA A 33 21.61 -31.91 -2.15
C ALA A 33 22.80 -32.90 -2.09
N ALA A 34 22.87 -33.87 -3.01
CA ALA A 34 24.00 -34.79 -3.09
C ALA A 34 25.31 -34.06 -3.42
N ALA A 35 25.29 -33.12 -4.36
CA ALA A 35 26.46 -32.31 -4.71
C ALA A 35 26.91 -31.41 -3.54
N ALA A 36 25.97 -30.79 -2.82
CA ALA A 36 26.25 -30.00 -1.62
C ALA A 36 26.89 -30.85 -0.52
N LEU A 37 26.37 -32.05 -0.29
CA LEU A 37 26.91 -33.01 0.67
C LEU A 37 28.33 -33.43 0.29
N VAL A 38 28.61 -33.68 -0.99
CA VAL A 38 29.97 -34.00 -1.47
C VAL A 38 30.94 -32.85 -1.18
N GLY A 39 30.55 -31.60 -1.45
CA GLY A 39 31.36 -30.43 -1.14
C GLY A 39 31.68 -30.30 0.35
N GLN A 40 30.68 -30.48 1.21
CA GLN A 40 30.85 -30.41 2.66
C GLN A 40 31.69 -31.56 3.22
N VAL A 41 31.51 -32.79 2.71
CA VAL A 41 32.33 -33.94 3.10
C VAL A 41 33.77 -33.73 2.66
N TRP A 42 34.01 -33.22 1.44
CA TRP A 42 35.34 -32.85 0.98
C TRP A 42 35.95 -31.82 1.95
N ALA A 43 35.28 -30.71 2.19
CA ALA A 43 35.75 -29.66 3.09
C ALA A 43 36.06 -30.19 4.50
N GLY A 44 35.19 -31.04 5.05
CA GLY A 44 35.39 -31.65 6.37
C GLY A 44 36.59 -32.59 6.39
N VAL A 45 36.79 -33.42 5.37
CA VAL A 45 37.95 -34.31 5.29
C VAL A 45 39.26 -33.53 5.15
N THR A 46 39.27 -32.39 4.45
CA THR A 46 40.49 -31.61 4.20
C THR A 46 40.84 -30.62 5.32
N HIS A 47 39.86 -30.06 6.03
CA HIS A 47 40.10 -29.02 7.02
C HIS A 47 40.11 -29.53 8.47
N ILE A 48 39.53 -30.70 8.76
CA ILE A 48 39.65 -31.30 10.09
C ILE A 48 41.11 -31.74 10.30
N PRO A 49 41.77 -31.36 11.40
CA PRO A 49 43.12 -31.80 11.71
C PRO A 49 43.11 -33.27 12.17
N TRP A 50 43.17 -34.18 11.20
CA TRP A 50 43.27 -35.61 11.47
C TRP A 50 44.66 -35.98 11.99
N PRO A 51 44.78 -36.96 12.91
CA PRO A 51 46.07 -37.52 13.29
C PRO A 51 46.83 -38.07 12.07
N ASP A 52 48.16 -37.89 12.06
CA ASP A 52 49.04 -38.29 10.94
C ASP A 52 49.09 -39.82 10.72
N SER A 53 48.68 -40.61 11.72
CA SER A 53 48.61 -42.07 11.66
C SER A 53 47.25 -42.59 12.12
N GLY A 54 46.79 -43.69 11.52
CA GLY A 54 45.58 -44.40 11.93
C GLY A 54 44.29 -44.09 11.15
N PHE A 55 44.26 -43.05 10.31
CA PHE A 55 43.06 -42.70 9.53
C PHE A 55 43.29 -42.82 8.02
N SER A 56 42.76 -43.88 7.40
CA SER A 56 42.70 -43.99 5.94
C SER A 56 41.75 -42.93 5.35
N PRO A 57 41.93 -42.50 4.09
CA PRO A 57 41.03 -41.54 3.44
C PRO A 57 39.56 -41.97 3.49
N LEU A 58 39.31 -43.28 3.32
CA LEU A 58 37.98 -43.86 3.40
C LEU A 58 37.37 -43.70 4.80
N LEU A 59 38.16 -43.93 5.86
CA LEU A 59 37.68 -43.81 7.23
C LEU A 59 37.30 -42.35 7.56
N LYS A 60 38.07 -41.37 7.07
CA LYS A 60 37.75 -39.94 7.22
C LYS A 60 36.40 -39.60 6.58
N ILE A 61 36.17 -40.07 5.35
CA ILE A 61 34.90 -39.88 4.64
C ILE A 61 33.74 -40.51 5.43
N ILE A 62 33.89 -41.77 5.87
CA ILE A 62 32.85 -42.48 6.63
C ILE A 62 32.50 -41.78 7.94
N LEU A 63 33.47 -41.15 8.61
CA LEU A 63 33.24 -40.43 9.87
C LEU A 63 32.60 -39.06 9.66
N VAL A 64 33.00 -38.32 8.62
CA VAL A 64 32.48 -36.97 8.33
C VAL A 64 31.08 -37.03 7.73
N THR A 65 30.82 -38.01 6.85
CA THR A 65 29.59 -38.07 6.04
C THR A 65 28.32 -38.06 6.89
N PRO A 66 28.16 -38.87 7.96
CA PRO A 66 26.94 -38.86 8.77
C PRO A 66 26.67 -37.51 9.45
N ALA A 67 27.71 -36.85 9.94
CA ALA A 67 27.57 -35.55 10.61
C ALA A 67 27.07 -34.48 9.63
N VAL A 68 27.66 -34.44 8.44
CA VAL A 68 27.26 -33.55 7.35
C VAL A 68 25.86 -33.89 6.82
N ALA A 69 25.58 -35.18 6.62
CA ALA A 69 24.29 -35.66 6.13
C ALA A 69 23.14 -35.27 7.07
N VAL A 70 23.35 -35.29 8.38
CA VAL A 70 22.33 -34.86 9.35
C VAL A 70 21.99 -33.37 9.20
N LEU A 71 22.97 -32.51 8.92
CA LEU A 71 22.72 -31.09 8.68
C LEU A 71 21.89 -30.87 7.40
N GLU A 72 22.28 -31.50 6.31
CA GLU A 72 21.56 -31.42 5.02
C GLU A 72 20.14 -32.00 5.11
N LEU A 73 20.02 -33.22 5.64
CA LEU A 73 18.72 -33.87 5.81
C LEU A 73 17.84 -33.13 6.82
N GLY A 74 18.41 -32.51 7.85
CA GLY A 74 17.70 -31.64 8.78
C GLY A 74 17.09 -30.43 8.07
N GLY A 75 17.84 -29.79 7.17
CA GLY A 75 17.34 -28.69 6.34
C GLY A 75 16.19 -29.11 5.42
N VAL A 76 16.33 -30.26 4.75
CA VAL A 76 15.28 -30.83 3.87
C VAL A 76 14.04 -31.24 4.66
N ALA A 77 14.22 -31.92 5.80
CA ALA A 77 13.13 -32.39 6.64
C ALA A 77 12.33 -31.21 7.23
N THR A 78 13.01 -30.17 7.70
CA THR A 78 12.35 -28.95 8.20
C THR A 78 11.65 -28.18 7.08
N ALA A 79 12.21 -28.15 5.87
CA ALA A 79 11.55 -27.57 4.70
C ALA A 79 10.26 -28.33 4.33
N ALA A 80 10.31 -29.67 4.36
CA ALA A 80 9.17 -30.52 4.07
C ALA A 80 8.08 -30.40 5.14
N LEU A 81 8.45 -30.38 6.43
CA LEU A 81 7.54 -30.14 7.53
C LEU A 81 6.89 -28.75 7.46
N ALA A 82 7.65 -27.73 7.06
CA ALA A 82 7.11 -26.40 6.80
C ALA A 82 6.04 -26.43 5.68
N ASP A 83 6.28 -27.13 4.57
CA ASP A 83 5.28 -27.25 3.50
C ASP A 83 4.03 -28.00 3.98
N LEU A 84 4.19 -29.11 4.70
CA LEU A 84 3.09 -29.88 5.26
C LEU A 84 2.22 -29.03 6.21
N ARG A 85 2.83 -28.30 7.17
CA ARG A 85 2.10 -27.43 8.09
C ARG A 85 1.40 -26.28 7.36
N ARG A 86 2.04 -25.70 6.34
CA ARG A 86 1.44 -24.64 5.52
C ARG A 86 0.26 -25.08 4.67
N ARG A 87 0.15 -26.37 4.36
CA ARG A 87 -1.03 -26.97 3.72
C ARG A 87 -2.19 -27.17 4.70
N LYS A 88 -1.91 -27.21 6.01
CA LYS A 88 -2.92 -27.23 7.08
C LYS A 88 -3.37 -25.82 7.51
N GLY A 89 -2.91 -24.77 6.82
CA GLY A 89 -3.24 -23.38 7.13
C GLY A 89 -2.30 -22.68 8.11
N GLU A 90 -1.33 -23.38 8.70
CA GLU A 90 -0.36 -22.78 9.62
C GLU A 90 0.71 -21.95 8.88
N GLN A 91 1.27 -20.91 9.51
CA GLN A 91 2.38 -20.14 8.92
C GLN A 91 3.73 -20.89 8.95
N ALA A 92 3.87 -21.83 9.88
CA ALA A 92 5.05 -22.69 10.06
C ALA A 92 6.39 -21.93 10.18
N TYR A 93 6.40 -20.74 10.80
CA TYR A 93 7.58 -19.88 10.87
C TYR A 93 8.80 -20.58 11.46
N ALA A 94 8.63 -21.36 12.53
CA ALA A 94 9.73 -22.09 13.17
C ALA A 94 10.42 -23.05 12.20
N TYR A 95 9.67 -23.92 11.50
CA TYR A 95 10.23 -24.85 10.53
C TYR A 95 10.90 -24.14 9.35
N ARG A 96 10.34 -23.01 8.91
CA ARG A 96 10.94 -22.19 7.83
C ARG A 96 12.24 -21.53 8.27
N ALA A 97 12.29 -21.00 9.48
CA ALA A 97 13.48 -20.39 10.04
C ALA A 97 14.59 -21.44 10.22
N MET A 98 14.24 -22.64 10.72
CA MET A 98 15.20 -23.75 10.84
C MET A 98 15.72 -24.23 9.49
N SER A 99 14.84 -24.36 8.49
CA SER A 99 15.23 -24.75 7.13
C SER A 99 16.14 -23.70 6.48
N PHE A 100 15.82 -22.42 6.64
CA PHE A 100 16.65 -21.31 6.17
C PHE A 100 18.01 -21.30 6.88
N PHE A 101 18.03 -21.48 8.19
CA PHE A 101 19.26 -21.54 8.97
C PHE A 101 20.15 -22.71 8.53
N ALA A 102 19.58 -23.91 8.36
CA ALA A 102 20.31 -25.06 7.86
C ALA A 102 20.89 -24.81 6.46
N ALA A 103 20.10 -24.25 5.53
CA ALA A 103 20.57 -23.88 4.20
C ALA A 103 21.68 -22.82 4.23
N LEU A 104 21.58 -21.84 5.12
CA LEU A 104 22.59 -20.81 5.32
C LEU A 104 23.91 -21.42 5.82
N VAL A 105 23.84 -22.26 6.86
CA VAL A 105 25.01 -22.97 7.40
C VAL A 105 25.65 -23.84 6.31
N ALA A 106 24.85 -24.55 5.51
CA ALA A 106 25.32 -25.37 4.41
C ALA A 106 26.10 -24.57 3.35
N VAL A 107 25.56 -23.41 2.95
CA VAL A 107 26.22 -22.48 2.03
C VAL A 107 27.52 -21.97 2.63
N VAL A 108 27.51 -21.52 3.88
CA VAL A 108 28.72 -21.03 4.57
C VAL A 108 29.80 -22.11 4.63
N PHE A 109 29.42 -23.35 4.96
CA PHE A 109 30.37 -24.46 5.04
C PHE A 109 31.03 -24.75 3.68
N ASN A 110 30.25 -24.74 2.60
CA ASN A 110 30.75 -24.93 1.23
C ASN A 110 31.62 -23.75 0.76
N VAL A 111 31.26 -22.51 1.11
CA VAL A 111 32.03 -21.33 0.70
C VAL A 111 33.34 -21.23 1.48
N VAL A 112 33.29 -21.33 2.81
CA VAL A 112 34.47 -21.23 3.68
C VAL A 112 35.39 -22.43 3.48
N GLY A 113 34.83 -23.63 3.34
CA GLY A 113 35.57 -24.88 3.11
C GLY A 113 36.38 -24.89 1.80
N HIS A 114 36.06 -24.02 0.85
CA HIS A 114 36.73 -23.92 -0.44
C HIS A 114 37.21 -22.48 -0.76
N TRP A 115 37.38 -21.63 0.25
CA TRP A 115 37.73 -20.21 0.05
C TRP A 115 39.15 -19.97 -0.44
N ARG A 116 40.00 -21.01 -0.43
CA ARG A 116 41.40 -20.91 -0.86
C ARG A 116 41.50 -20.46 -2.33
N PRO A 117 42.49 -19.62 -2.70
CA PRO A 117 42.60 -19.05 -4.05
C PRO A 117 42.47 -20.05 -5.19
N GLU A 118 43.07 -21.23 -5.03
CA GLU A 118 43.07 -22.35 -5.97
C GLU A 118 41.72 -23.09 -6.07
N GLU A 119 40.85 -22.98 -5.07
CA GLU A 119 39.58 -23.71 -4.96
C GLU A 119 38.34 -22.80 -5.06
N ARG A 120 38.51 -21.49 -5.30
CA ARG A 120 37.38 -20.53 -5.32
C ARG A 120 36.25 -20.93 -6.27
N PHE A 121 36.56 -21.57 -7.39
CA PHE A 121 35.54 -22.07 -8.31
C PHE A 121 34.64 -23.13 -7.65
N LEU A 122 35.18 -23.98 -6.77
CA LEU A 122 34.42 -24.96 -6.00
C LEU A 122 33.55 -24.28 -4.94
N ALA A 123 34.02 -23.20 -4.30
CA ALA A 123 33.20 -22.40 -3.40
C ALA A 123 31.97 -21.81 -4.10
N PHE A 124 32.15 -21.23 -5.30
CA PHE A 124 31.04 -20.75 -6.12
C PHE A 124 30.15 -21.89 -6.61
N GLY A 125 30.74 -23.03 -7.02
CA GLY A 125 30.02 -24.20 -7.48
C GLY A 125 29.12 -24.81 -6.41
N PHE A 126 29.70 -25.30 -5.31
CA PHE A 126 28.94 -25.95 -4.24
C PHE A 126 28.08 -24.96 -3.45
N GLY A 127 28.62 -23.80 -3.09
CA GLY A 127 27.88 -22.78 -2.34
C GLY A 127 26.75 -22.17 -3.17
N GLY A 128 27.03 -21.81 -4.42
CA GLY A 128 26.05 -21.25 -5.36
C GLY A 128 24.95 -22.26 -5.71
N LEU A 129 25.30 -23.52 -5.99
CA LEU A 129 24.31 -24.57 -6.27
C LEU A 129 23.41 -24.83 -5.05
N SER A 130 23.97 -24.85 -3.84
CA SER A 130 23.20 -25.02 -2.59
C SER A 130 22.18 -23.90 -2.41
N ALA A 131 22.62 -22.64 -2.54
CA ALA A 131 21.74 -21.47 -2.44
C ALA A 131 20.66 -21.47 -3.52
N PHE A 132 21.06 -21.73 -4.77
CA PHE A 132 20.14 -21.79 -5.92
C PHE A 132 19.08 -22.87 -5.75
N ALA A 133 19.48 -24.08 -5.35
CA ALA A 133 18.54 -25.19 -5.12
C ALA A 133 17.54 -24.87 -4.01
N TYR A 134 17.99 -24.26 -2.91
CA TYR A 134 17.12 -23.84 -1.83
C TYR A 134 16.11 -22.76 -2.27
N VAL A 135 16.55 -21.73 -3.00
CA VAL A 135 15.66 -20.69 -3.54
C VAL A 135 14.65 -21.29 -4.51
N LEU A 136 15.10 -22.17 -5.41
CA LEU A 136 14.22 -22.83 -6.37
C LEU A 136 13.20 -23.71 -5.64
N TRP A 137 13.58 -24.41 -4.57
CA TRP A 137 12.66 -25.15 -3.70
C TRP A 137 11.59 -24.23 -3.07
N LEU A 138 11.98 -23.05 -2.57
CA LEU A 138 11.03 -22.09 -1.99
C LEU A 138 10.02 -21.60 -3.05
N ILE A 139 10.50 -21.28 -4.25
CA ILE A 139 9.64 -20.86 -5.36
C ILE A 139 8.67 -21.99 -5.73
N HIS A 140 9.19 -23.20 -5.91
CA HIS A 140 8.40 -24.38 -6.30
C HIS A 140 7.36 -24.78 -5.26
N SER A 141 7.75 -24.91 -3.99
CA SER A 141 6.83 -25.21 -2.88
C SER A 141 5.75 -24.13 -2.73
N SER A 142 6.10 -22.85 -2.90
CA SER A 142 5.12 -21.75 -2.88
C SER A 142 4.13 -21.84 -4.04
N ALA A 143 4.57 -22.24 -5.23
CA ALA A 143 3.70 -22.43 -6.40
C ALA A 143 2.72 -23.57 -6.15
N ARG A 144 3.20 -24.73 -5.69
CA ARG A 144 2.32 -25.87 -5.35
C ARG A 144 1.30 -25.52 -4.27
N ARG A 145 1.67 -24.72 -3.26
CA ARG A 145 0.72 -24.24 -2.25
C ARG A 145 -0.36 -23.34 -2.87
N ARG A 146 0.01 -22.41 -3.76
CA ARG A 146 -0.98 -21.57 -4.47
C ARG A 146 -1.93 -22.43 -5.31
N ASP A 147 -1.40 -23.44 -5.99
CA ASP A 147 -2.23 -24.35 -6.80
C ASP A 147 -3.18 -25.18 -5.93
N ALA A 148 -2.73 -25.61 -4.74
CA ALA A 148 -3.57 -26.28 -3.76
C ALA A 148 -4.68 -25.35 -3.22
N LEU A 149 -4.35 -24.09 -2.92
CA LEU A 149 -5.32 -23.08 -2.47
C LEU A 149 -6.38 -22.79 -3.54
N ARG A 150 -5.98 -22.69 -4.82
CA ARG A 150 -6.94 -22.51 -5.93
C ARG A 150 -7.86 -23.71 -6.09
N ARG A 151 -7.33 -24.94 -6.01
CA ARG A 151 -8.16 -26.16 -6.05
C ARG A 151 -9.13 -26.27 -4.88
N ALA A 152 -8.77 -25.75 -3.72
CA ALA A 152 -9.65 -25.69 -2.55
C ALA A 152 -10.68 -24.54 -2.62
N GLY A 153 -10.69 -23.73 -3.69
CA GLY A 153 -11.55 -22.55 -3.82
C GLY A 153 -11.17 -21.40 -2.86
N GLN A 154 -10.05 -21.51 -2.14
CA GLN A 154 -9.58 -20.52 -1.17
C GLN A 154 -8.76 -19.38 -1.80
N MET A 155 -8.48 -19.47 -3.10
CA MET A 155 -7.77 -18.43 -3.85
C MET A 155 -8.45 -18.26 -5.21
N ARG A 156 -8.75 -17.02 -5.60
CA ARG A 156 -9.26 -16.68 -6.94
C ARG A 156 -8.28 -17.12 -8.04
N GLU A 157 -8.79 -17.24 -9.26
CA GLU A 157 -7.99 -17.60 -10.43
C GLU A 157 -6.80 -16.65 -10.64
N THR A 158 -5.79 -17.11 -11.39
CA THR A 158 -4.58 -16.34 -11.64
C THR A 158 -4.91 -14.99 -12.27
N GLY A 159 -4.55 -13.90 -11.57
CA GLY A 159 -4.60 -12.56 -12.13
C GLY A 159 -3.73 -12.40 -13.39
N PRO A 160 -3.89 -11.29 -14.11
CA PRO A 160 -3.21 -11.03 -15.37
C PRO A 160 -1.68 -10.99 -15.21
N VAL A 161 -0.97 -11.36 -16.28
CA VAL A 161 0.50 -11.35 -16.33
C VAL A 161 0.98 -9.95 -16.71
N TYR A 162 1.73 -9.30 -15.82
CA TYR A 162 2.36 -8.01 -16.08
C TYR A 162 3.77 -8.23 -16.66
N GLY A 163 4.11 -7.49 -17.71
CA GLY A 163 5.42 -7.60 -18.37
C GLY A 163 6.58 -7.14 -17.47
N VAL A 164 7.79 -7.64 -17.74
CA VAL A 164 9.01 -7.32 -16.96
C VAL A 164 9.31 -5.82 -16.99
N VAL A 165 9.13 -5.16 -18.13
CA VAL A 165 9.34 -3.71 -18.28
C VAL A 165 8.43 -2.92 -17.32
N GLN A 166 7.19 -3.36 -17.11
CA GLN A 166 6.24 -2.72 -16.19
C GLN A 166 6.69 -2.87 -14.74
N TRP A 167 7.22 -4.05 -14.37
CA TRP A 167 7.81 -4.29 -13.05
C TRP A 167 9.02 -3.42 -12.77
N ILE A 168 9.87 -3.19 -13.77
CA ILE A 168 11.06 -2.33 -13.64
C ILE A 168 10.66 -0.87 -13.54
N ARG A 169 9.74 -0.40 -14.40
CA ARG A 169 9.35 1.00 -14.50
C ARG A 169 8.47 1.45 -13.32
N GLU A 170 7.48 0.64 -12.95
CA GLU A 170 6.48 1.01 -11.94
C GLU A 170 6.19 -0.16 -10.96
N PRO A 171 7.18 -0.55 -10.12
CA PRO A 171 7.03 -1.73 -9.25
C PRO A 171 5.89 -1.58 -8.24
N LYS A 172 5.73 -0.38 -7.64
CA LYS A 172 4.68 -0.11 -6.65
C LYS A 172 3.28 -0.21 -7.26
N VAL A 173 3.08 0.37 -8.44
CA VAL A 173 1.79 0.31 -9.17
C VAL A 173 1.48 -1.12 -9.55
N THR A 174 2.47 -1.86 -10.04
CA THR A 174 2.30 -3.25 -10.50
C THR A 174 1.94 -4.19 -9.36
N TRP A 175 2.55 -4.02 -8.17
CA TRP A 175 2.17 -4.76 -6.97
C TRP A 175 0.70 -4.53 -6.59
N LEU A 176 0.27 -3.27 -6.54
CA LEU A 176 -1.10 -2.92 -6.19
C LEU A 176 -2.11 -3.35 -7.26
N ALA A 177 -1.76 -3.20 -8.54
CA ALA A 177 -2.58 -3.68 -9.66
C ALA A 177 -2.78 -5.19 -9.54
N ARG A 178 -1.70 -5.94 -9.26
CA ARG A 178 -1.79 -7.38 -9.09
C ARG A 178 -2.69 -7.78 -7.93
N SER A 179 -2.62 -7.09 -6.79
CA SER A 179 -3.52 -7.37 -5.65
C SER A 179 -4.97 -7.06 -6.01
N LEU A 180 -5.23 -5.91 -6.63
CA LEU A 180 -6.57 -5.51 -7.06
C LEU A 180 -7.15 -6.45 -8.11
N ALA A 181 -6.33 -6.94 -9.04
CA ALA A 181 -6.77 -7.91 -10.04
C ALA A 181 -7.17 -9.24 -9.42
N ILE A 182 -6.43 -9.71 -8.41
CA ILE A 182 -6.77 -10.95 -7.67
C ILE A 182 -8.02 -10.73 -6.83
N GLU A 183 -8.14 -9.58 -6.17
CA GLU A 183 -9.23 -9.27 -5.24
C GLU A 183 -10.54 -8.95 -5.95
N HIS A 184 -10.52 -8.25 -7.08
CA HIS A 184 -11.73 -7.78 -7.75
C HIS A 184 -11.99 -8.50 -9.10
N GLY A 185 -11.06 -9.34 -9.55
CA GLY A 185 -11.16 -10.01 -10.85
C GLY A 185 -10.89 -9.08 -12.04
N TYR A 186 -10.21 -7.94 -11.82
CA TYR A 186 -9.92 -6.99 -12.89
C TYR A 186 -8.98 -7.54 -13.95
N GLY A 187 -9.19 -7.11 -15.20
CA GLY A 187 -8.25 -7.34 -16.29
C GLY A 187 -6.92 -6.60 -16.12
N LEU A 188 -5.94 -6.85 -16.99
CA LEU A 188 -4.60 -6.25 -16.94
C LEU A 188 -4.65 -4.72 -16.87
N TYR A 189 -5.32 -4.09 -17.83
CA TYR A 189 -5.38 -2.63 -17.92
C TYR A 189 -6.28 -1.99 -16.85
N GLU A 190 -7.39 -2.66 -16.51
CA GLU A 190 -8.31 -2.21 -15.46
C GLU A 190 -7.62 -2.16 -14.10
N SER A 191 -6.86 -3.21 -13.77
CA SER A 191 -6.11 -3.28 -12.53
C SER A 191 -5.00 -2.23 -12.44
N LEU A 192 -4.30 -1.94 -13.54
CA LEU A 192 -3.31 -0.85 -13.60
C LEU A 192 -3.96 0.51 -13.40
N ARG A 193 -5.08 0.78 -14.09
CA ARG A 193 -5.81 2.04 -13.96
C ARG A 193 -6.36 2.23 -12.54
N ALA A 194 -6.92 1.19 -11.95
CA ALA A 194 -7.42 1.20 -10.57
C ALA A 194 -6.27 1.47 -9.58
N ALA A 195 -5.13 0.79 -9.73
CA ALA A 195 -3.95 1.01 -8.89
C ALA A 195 -3.40 2.44 -9.02
N GLN A 196 -3.27 2.97 -10.24
CA GLN A 196 -2.84 4.35 -10.47
C GLN A 196 -3.82 5.35 -9.86
N HIS A 197 -5.13 5.09 -9.94
CA HIS A 197 -6.14 5.94 -9.32
C HIS A 197 -6.01 5.91 -7.79
N GLN A 198 -5.88 4.73 -7.18
CA GLN A 198 -5.74 4.60 -5.73
C GLN A 198 -4.45 5.25 -5.21
N ILE A 199 -3.32 5.10 -5.91
CA ILE A 199 -2.05 5.75 -5.55
C ILE A 199 -2.18 7.27 -5.66
N ARG A 200 -2.78 7.79 -6.73
CA ARG A 200 -3.01 9.23 -6.89
C ARG A 200 -3.96 9.77 -5.82
N ASN A 201 -5.00 9.04 -5.45
CA ASN A 201 -5.95 9.47 -4.42
C ASN A 201 -5.27 9.48 -3.04
N ARG A 202 -4.48 8.46 -2.71
CA ARG A 202 -3.69 8.43 -1.47
C ARG A 202 -2.72 9.60 -1.40
N SER A 203 -1.92 9.82 -2.45
CA SER A 203 -0.96 10.93 -2.49
C SER A 203 -1.64 12.30 -2.37
N ARG A 204 -2.81 12.48 -3.01
CA ARG A 204 -3.61 13.71 -2.86
C ARG A 204 -4.11 13.90 -1.43
N ARG A 205 -4.64 12.85 -0.80
CA ARG A 205 -5.11 12.90 0.59
C ARG A 205 -3.99 13.18 1.56
N GLU A 206 -2.84 12.54 1.42
CA GLU A 206 -1.65 12.80 2.24
C GLU A 206 -1.20 14.27 2.12
N ALA A 207 -1.22 14.84 0.91
CA ALA A 207 -0.89 16.25 0.71
C ALA A 207 -1.89 17.20 1.38
N ILE A 208 -3.20 16.95 1.21
CA ILE A 208 -4.26 17.75 1.84
C ILE A 208 -4.19 17.63 3.36
N ALA A 209 -4.03 16.42 3.89
CA ALA A 209 -3.87 16.15 5.31
C ALA A 209 -2.64 16.89 5.88
N GLY A 210 -1.52 16.88 5.15
CA GLY A 210 -0.32 17.64 5.51
C GLY A 210 -0.58 19.15 5.63
N THR A 211 -1.27 19.74 4.64
CA THR A 211 -1.63 21.17 4.66
C THR A 211 -2.65 21.49 5.76
N VAL A 212 -3.63 20.62 5.99
CA VAL A 212 -4.62 20.80 7.07
C VAL A 212 -3.94 20.73 8.43
N ALA A 213 -3.02 19.79 8.63
CA ALA A 213 -2.25 19.68 9.86
C ALA A 213 -1.36 20.91 10.08
N GLU A 214 -0.72 21.43 9.03
CA GLU A 214 0.07 22.66 9.08
C GLU A 214 -0.81 23.88 9.42
N TYR A 215 -2.00 23.97 8.81
CA TYR A 215 -2.97 25.03 9.12
C TYR A 215 -3.44 24.96 10.57
N ILE A 216 -3.82 23.78 11.07
CA ILE A 216 -4.21 23.57 12.47
C ILE A 216 -3.07 23.95 13.44
N ARG A 217 -1.82 23.60 13.11
CA ARG A 217 -0.65 24.00 13.91
C ARG A 217 -0.43 25.51 13.89
N SER A 218 -0.64 26.17 12.75
CA SER A 218 -0.47 27.62 12.64
C SER A 218 -1.53 28.43 13.39
N GLU A 219 -2.75 27.89 13.52
CA GLU A 219 -3.87 28.53 14.21
C GLU A 219 -3.81 28.35 15.74
N HIS A 220 -2.96 27.45 16.25
CA HIS A 220 -2.84 27.16 17.68
C HIS A 220 -1.45 27.57 18.20
N GLN A 221 -1.39 28.66 18.98
CA GLN A 221 -0.13 29.16 19.56
C GLN A 221 0.51 28.20 20.58
N ASP A 222 -0.25 27.24 21.13
CA ASP A 222 0.25 26.22 22.05
C ASP A 222 0.47 24.87 21.34
N GLU A 223 1.74 24.44 21.28
CA GLU A 223 2.18 23.19 20.63
C GLU A 223 1.49 21.93 21.21
N ARG A 224 1.10 21.97 22.49
CA ARG A 224 0.35 20.89 23.15
C ARG A 224 -1.11 20.83 22.69
N LEU A 225 -1.76 21.97 22.46
CA LEU A 225 -3.13 22.02 21.95
C LEU A 225 -3.18 21.63 20.47
N ALA A 226 -2.16 22.02 19.69
CA ALA A 226 -2.01 21.58 18.30
C ALA A 226 -1.86 20.06 18.19
N LYS A 227 -1.08 19.43 19.07
CA LYS A 227 -0.89 17.96 19.09
C LYS A 227 -2.14 17.21 19.57
N ILE A 228 -2.91 17.80 20.49
CA ILE A 228 -4.22 17.27 20.90
C ILE A 228 -5.24 17.43 19.76
N ALA A 229 -5.23 18.55 19.03
CA ALA A 229 -6.09 18.76 17.87
C ALA A 229 -5.73 17.83 16.70
N GLU A 230 -4.45 17.60 16.41
CA GLU A 230 -3.98 16.65 15.38
C GLU A 230 -4.34 15.19 15.72
N THR A 231 -4.44 14.84 17.00
CA THR A 231 -4.88 13.50 17.44
C THR A 231 -6.40 13.38 17.58
N THR A 232 -7.12 14.49 17.73
CA THR A 232 -8.59 14.51 17.89
C THR A 232 -9.31 14.71 16.55
N TYR A 233 -8.74 15.50 15.64
CA TYR A 233 -9.22 15.67 14.27
C TYR A 233 -8.46 14.72 13.36
N ASP A 234 -9.14 13.69 12.85
CA ASP A 234 -8.59 12.82 11.83
C ASP A 234 -8.36 13.63 10.53
N PRO A 235 -7.10 13.92 10.17
CA PRO A 235 -6.80 14.76 9.02
C PRO A 235 -7.17 14.06 7.71
N ASP A 236 -7.21 12.72 7.67
CA ASP A 236 -7.65 11.96 6.49
C ASP A 236 -9.17 12.09 6.29
N ARG A 237 -9.93 12.09 7.39
CA ARG A 237 -11.38 12.31 7.34
C ARG A 237 -11.72 13.74 6.92
N LEU A 238 -10.99 14.73 7.44
CA LEU A 238 -11.14 16.14 7.03
C LEU A 238 -10.75 16.32 5.56
N ALA A 239 -9.66 15.71 5.11
CA ALA A 239 -9.26 15.73 3.71
C ALA A 239 -10.33 15.11 2.79
N GLY A 240 -10.95 14.00 3.21
CA GLY A 240 -12.07 13.38 2.50
C GLY A 240 -13.30 14.28 2.42
N MET A 241 -13.69 14.91 3.53
CA MET A 241 -14.80 15.88 3.54
C MET A 241 -14.52 17.13 2.71
N LEU A 242 -13.27 17.60 2.69
CA LEU A 242 -12.84 18.73 1.89
C LEU A 242 -12.90 18.36 0.40
N GLU A 243 -12.39 17.19 0.01
CA GLU A 243 -12.45 16.65 -1.36
C GLU A 243 -13.90 16.56 -1.87
N GLU A 244 -14.84 16.16 -1.02
CA GLU A 244 -16.27 16.06 -1.36
C GLU A 244 -16.96 17.43 -1.53
N ARG A 245 -16.47 18.47 -0.86
CA ARG A 245 -17.05 19.83 -0.90
C ARG A 245 -16.34 20.79 -1.87
N ILE A 246 -15.20 20.40 -2.43
CA ILE A 246 -14.48 21.24 -3.39
C ILE A 246 -15.28 21.36 -4.69
N ASN A 247 -15.70 22.59 -5.02
CA ASN A 247 -16.28 22.91 -6.30
C ASN A 247 -15.17 23.18 -7.33
N TYR A 248 -14.83 22.15 -8.10
CA TYR A 248 -13.80 22.22 -9.13
C TYR A 248 -14.10 23.27 -10.21
N GLU A 249 -15.36 23.53 -10.54
CA GLU A 249 -15.74 24.51 -11.56
C GLU A 249 -15.37 25.94 -11.13
N VAL A 250 -15.63 26.27 -9.85
CA VAL A 250 -15.25 27.57 -9.28
C VAL A 250 -13.73 27.74 -9.22
N ILE A 251 -13.00 26.69 -8.83
CA ILE A 251 -11.53 26.74 -8.76
C ILE A 251 -10.92 26.84 -10.16
N THR A 252 -11.39 26.05 -11.12
CA THR A 252 -10.93 26.11 -12.50
C THR A 252 -11.20 27.49 -13.10
N ASN A 253 -12.37 28.09 -12.86
CA ASN A 253 -12.66 29.45 -13.33
C ASN A 253 -11.73 30.51 -12.72
N LYS A 254 -11.37 30.38 -11.44
CA LYS A 254 -10.39 31.25 -10.79
C LYS A 254 -8.97 31.04 -11.34
N LEU A 255 -8.56 29.81 -11.58
CA LEU A 255 -7.25 29.48 -12.13
C LEU A 255 -7.13 29.97 -13.58
N THR A 256 -8.15 29.73 -14.40
CA THR A 256 -8.21 30.23 -15.77
C THR A 256 -8.12 31.74 -15.79
N LYS A 257 -8.84 32.45 -14.92
CA LYS A 257 -8.75 33.92 -14.81
C LYS A 257 -7.36 34.42 -14.37
N ALA A 258 -6.65 33.64 -13.54
CA ALA A 258 -5.30 33.99 -13.08
C ALA A 258 -4.20 33.67 -14.10
N ILE A 259 -4.44 32.69 -14.98
CA ILE A 259 -3.50 32.25 -16.02
C ILE A 259 -3.77 32.96 -17.37
N SER A 260 -5.00 33.44 -17.60
CA SER A 260 -5.32 34.27 -18.75
C SER A 260 -4.41 35.50 -18.76
N PRO A 261 -3.79 35.83 -19.91
CA PRO A 261 -2.97 37.03 -20.01
C PRO A 261 -3.81 38.26 -19.63
N PRO A 262 -3.22 39.27 -18.98
CA PRO A 262 -3.94 40.51 -18.69
C PRO A 262 -4.53 41.01 -20.01
N PRO A 263 -5.81 41.42 -20.03
CA PRO A 263 -6.42 41.92 -21.26
C PRO A 263 -5.51 43.00 -21.81
N GLU A 264 -5.06 42.83 -23.06
CA GLU A 264 -4.29 43.86 -23.75
C GLU A 264 -5.06 45.16 -23.57
N ALA A 265 -4.37 46.21 -23.11
CA ALA A 265 -4.96 47.52 -23.05
C ALA A 265 -5.42 47.85 -24.47
N GLU A 266 -6.74 47.77 -24.70
CA GLU A 266 -7.36 48.25 -25.92
C GLU A 266 -6.93 49.71 -26.06
N ASN A 267 -5.92 49.93 -26.88
CA ASN A 267 -5.58 51.23 -27.41
C ASN A 267 -6.67 51.56 -28.43
N ARG A 268 -7.90 51.71 -27.95
CA ARG A 268 -8.97 52.30 -28.73
C ARG A 268 -8.51 53.74 -28.96
N PRO A 269 -8.26 54.17 -30.21
CA PRO A 269 -8.15 55.60 -30.45
C PRO A 269 -9.42 56.21 -29.87
N ALA A 270 -9.27 57.26 -29.07
CA ALA A 270 -10.39 58.02 -28.56
C ALA A 270 -11.21 58.48 -29.77
N VAL A 271 -12.26 57.74 -30.11
CA VAL A 271 -13.28 58.20 -31.02
C VAL A 271 -14.02 59.25 -30.19
N PRO A 272 -13.91 60.56 -30.50
CA PRO A 272 -14.76 61.52 -29.85
C PRO A 272 -16.19 61.10 -30.18
N ALA A 273 -16.99 60.85 -29.15
CA ALA A 273 -18.42 60.69 -29.30
C ALA A 273 -18.96 62.02 -29.85
N ALA A 274 -18.96 62.16 -31.17
CA ALA A 274 -19.66 63.22 -31.87
C ALA A 274 -21.14 62.89 -31.74
N VAL A 275 -21.78 63.51 -30.76
CA VAL A 275 -23.23 63.59 -30.67
C VAL A 275 -23.69 64.45 -31.85
N TRP A 276 -24.16 63.79 -32.91
CA TRP A 276 -24.80 64.47 -34.03
C TRP A 276 -26.27 64.70 -33.69
N VAL A 277 -26.60 65.92 -33.26
CA VAL A 277 -27.98 66.42 -33.23
C VAL A 277 -28.37 66.75 -34.68
N LEU A 278 -29.25 65.95 -35.26
CA LEU A 278 -29.92 66.26 -36.53
C LEU A 278 -31.02 67.30 -36.27
N GLU A 279 -30.63 68.56 -36.18
CA GLU A 279 -31.56 69.69 -36.32
C GLU A 279 -31.18 70.44 -37.60
N GLY A 280 -32.09 70.44 -38.57
CA GLY A 280 -31.85 71.01 -39.89
C GLY A 280 -31.59 72.51 -39.81
N GLY A 281 -30.38 72.95 -40.17
CA GLY A 281 -30.08 74.36 -40.39
C GLY A 281 -28.61 74.74 -40.18
N GLN A 282 -27.99 75.22 -41.25
CA GLN A 282 -26.60 75.66 -41.41
C GLN A 282 -26.00 76.61 -40.33
N PRO A 283 -24.65 76.73 -40.26
CA PRO A 283 -23.88 76.81 -39.01
C PRO A 283 -23.56 78.25 -38.56
N ARG A 284 -23.37 78.44 -37.26
CA ARG A 284 -22.63 79.58 -36.70
C ARG A 284 -21.61 79.13 -35.66
N ARG A 285 -20.37 79.56 -35.86
CA ARG A 285 -19.22 79.42 -34.97
C ARG A 285 -19.40 80.40 -33.80
N ALA A 286 -19.45 79.89 -32.58
CA ALA A 286 -19.44 80.71 -31.37
C ALA A 286 -18.15 80.41 -30.60
N ASP A 287 -17.18 81.30 -30.75
CA ASP A 287 -16.02 81.39 -29.89
C ASP A 287 -16.45 81.95 -28.52
N GLY A 288 -15.90 81.39 -27.44
CA GLY A 288 -15.67 82.11 -26.21
C GLY A 288 -16.78 82.14 -25.15
N THR A 289 -16.35 81.85 -23.93
CA THR A 289 -16.95 82.18 -22.63
C THR A 289 -18.09 81.29 -22.13
N GLY A 290 -17.80 80.61 -21.02
CA GLY A 290 -18.70 79.64 -20.40
C GLY A 290 -19.81 80.24 -19.56
N VAL A 291 -20.76 79.39 -19.16
CA VAL A 291 -21.66 79.64 -18.03
C VAL A 291 -22.03 78.29 -17.38
N GLY A 292 -21.71 78.21 -16.07
CA GLY A 292 -22.51 77.75 -14.95
C GLY A 292 -23.50 76.58 -15.06
N LEU A 293 -23.31 75.62 -14.13
CA LEU A 293 -24.34 74.87 -13.39
C LEU A 293 -25.61 75.74 -13.17
N ARG A 294 -26.85 75.24 -13.17
CA ARG A 294 -27.36 74.13 -12.36
C ARG A 294 -28.86 73.88 -12.67
N ASP A 295 -29.29 72.69 -12.27
CA ASP A 295 -30.63 72.23 -11.84
C ASP A 295 -31.80 72.12 -12.83
N ASP A 296 -32.29 70.88 -12.89
CA ASP A 296 -33.69 70.44 -12.83
C ASP A 296 -34.68 70.98 -13.86
N ASP A 297 -34.92 70.19 -14.91
CA ASP A 297 -36.26 69.60 -15.08
C ASP A 297 -36.31 68.47 -16.13
N ALA A 298 -36.86 67.35 -15.67
CA ALA A 298 -37.65 66.34 -16.38
C ALA A 298 -37.28 65.96 -17.82
N TRP A 299 -36.66 64.78 -17.99
CA TRP A 299 -36.94 63.95 -19.16
C TRP A 299 -37.03 62.46 -18.81
N THR A 300 -38.27 61.98 -18.85
CA THR A 300 -38.67 60.58 -18.87
C THR A 300 -38.57 60.05 -20.30
N GLY A 301 -37.66 59.13 -20.55
CA GLY A 301 -37.50 58.52 -21.86
C GLY A 301 -36.61 57.28 -21.80
N GLU A 302 -37.27 56.13 -21.87
CA GLU A 302 -36.71 54.78 -22.02
C GLU A 302 -35.75 54.73 -23.22
N LEU A 303 -34.44 54.64 -22.95
CA LEU A 303 -33.43 54.43 -24.00
C LEU A 303 -33.11 52.93 -24.09
N MET A 304 -33.82 52.31 -25.04
CA MET A 304 -33.49 51.03 -25.64
C MET A 304 -32.04 51.02 -26.12
N ALA A 305 -31.18 50.27 -25.43
CA ALA A 305 -29.89 49.89 -25.98
C ALA A 305 -30.13 48.71 -26.94
N ILE A 306 -30.23 49.04 -28.22
CA ILE A 306 -30.07 48.09 -29.32
C ILE A 306 -28.62 47.62 -29.26
N VAL A 307 -28.42 46.40 -28.74
CA VAL A 307 -27.16 45.68 -28.91
C VAL A 307 -27.23 45.07 -30.30
N ASP A 308 -26.45 45.61 -31.24
CA ASP A 308 -26.18 44.97 -32.52
C ASP A 308 -25.58 43.58 -32.26
N GLN A 309 -26.37 42.54 -32.56
CA GLN A 309 -25.87 41.19 -32.76
C GLN A 309 -25.07 41.17 -34.07
N PRO A 310 -23.84 40.67 -34.09
CA PRO A 310 -23.21 40.31 -35.36
C PRO A 310 -23.91 39.09 -35.96
N ASP A 311 -24.36 39.23 -37.20
CA ASP A 311 -24.94 38.19 -38.04
C ASP A 311 -23.92 37.05 -38.28
N PRO A 312 -24.31 35.76 -38.26
CA PRO A 312 -23.40 34.62 -38.28
C PRO A 312 -23.15 34.16 -39.72
N THR A 313 -22.48 34.97 -40.52
CA THR A 313 -21.98 34.55 -41.84
C THR A 313 -20.67 35.26 -42.15
N ASP A 314 -19.57 34.74 -41.58
CA ASP A 314 -18.23 34.76 -42.19
C ASP A 314 -17.24 34.09 -41.22
N ILE A 315 -17.26 32.77 -41.19
CA ILE A 315 -16.07 31.99 -40.83
C ILE A 315 -15.91 30.90 -41.89
N ASP A 316 -14.92 31.14 -42.73
CA ASP A 316 -14.36 30.28 -43.75
C ASP A 316 -13.79 29.02 -43.07
N VAL A 317 -14.57 27.91 -43.09
CA VAL A 317 -14.12 26.62 -42.55
C VAL A 317 -13.24 25.98 -43.60
N SER A 318 -11.93 26.10 -43.42
CA SER A 318 -10.93 25.35 -44.18
C SER A 318 -11.12 23.85 -43.90
N GLU A 319 -11.49 23.15 -44.97
CA GLU A 319 -11.62 21.72 -45.11
C GLU A 319 -10.30 21.03 -44.72
N ALA A 320 -10.27 20.39 -43.54
CA ALA A 320 -9.15 19.56 -43.13
C ALA A 320 -9.26 18.20 -43.85
N VAL A 321 -8.52 18.12 -44.96
CA VAL A 321 -8.19 16.92 -45.72
C VAL A 321 -7.68 15.83 -44.77
N VAL A 322 -8.44 14.72 -44.70
CA VAL A 322 -7.99 13.46 -44.12
C VAL A 322 -6.99 12.86 -45.11
N VAL A 323 -5.71 13.01 -44.82
CA VAL A 323 -4.64 12.27 -45.50
C VAL A 323 -4.61 10.86 -44.91
N GLU A 324 -5.07 9.89 -45.70
CA GLU A 324 -4.77 8.47 -45.50
C GLU A 324 -3.27 8.29 -45.70
N ASP A 325 -2.58 7.78 -44.67
CA ASP A 325 -1.18 7.38 -44.78
C ASP A 325 -1.11 5.86 -44.84
N GLU A 326 -0.83 5.37 -46.05
CA GLU A 326 -0.45 4.01 -46.37
C GLU A 326 0.96 3.74 -45.83
N SER A 327 1.10 2.83 -44.88
CA SER A 327 2.35 2.07 -44.73
C SER A 327 2.19 0.85 -43.82
N GLU A 328 1.60 -0.21 -44.38
CA GLU A 328 1.87 -1.58 -43.96
C GLU A 328 3.28 -2.01 -44.42
N PRO A 329 4.04 -2.72 -43.59
CA PRO A 329 4.93 -3.76 -44.08
C PRO A 329 4.31 -5.15 -43.84
N GLN A 330 4.08 -5.82 -44.96
CA GLN A 330 3.80 -7.24 -45.13
C GLN A 330 4.57 -8.12 -44.14
N HIS A 331 3.86 -9.00 -43.43
CA HIS A 331 4.45 -10.24 -42.94
C HIS A 331 3.56 -11.43 -43.27
N VAL A 332 4.06 -12.22 -44.22
CA VAL A 332 3.53 -13.49 -44.71
C VAL A 332 3.64 -14.54 -43.60
N VAL A 333 2.53 -15.18 -43.22
CA VAL A 333 2.54 -16.51 -42.59
C VAL A 333 1.43 -17.38 -43.19
N ASN A 334 1.87 -18.46 -43.81
CA ASN A 334 1.04 -19.50 -44.42
C ASN A 334 0.16 -20.23 -43.40
N GLY A 335 -1.14 -20.29 -43.71
CA GLY A 335 -1.96 -21.50 -43.74
C GLY A 335 -2.15 -22.32 -42.46
N THR A 336 -3.37 -22.28 -41.89
CA THR A 336 -4.28 -23.44 -41.95
C THR A 336 -5.69 -23.01 -41.54
N ALA A 337 -6.64 -23.27 -42.44
CA ALA A 337 -8.04 -22.92 -42.31
C ALA A 337 -8.76 -23.78 -41.26
N SER A 338 -9.60 -23.15 -40.45
CA SER A 338 -10.73 -23.81 -39.80
C SER A 338 -11.89 -22.84 -39.74
N SER A 339 -12.91 -23.19 -40.53
CA SER A 339 -14.20 -22.53 -40.71
C SER A 339 -14.99 -22.48 -39.39
N LEU A 340 -15.36 -21.29 -38.92
CA LEU A 340 -16.46 -21.11 -37.98
C LEU A 340 -17.26 -19.85 -38.36
N LYS A 341 -18.58 -20.05 -38.49
CA LYS A 341 -19.60 -19.07 -38.91
C LYS A 341 -19.72 -17.89 -37.91
N PRO A 342 -20.06 -16.68 -38.37
CA PRO A 342 -20.29 -15.55 -37.48
C PRO A 342 -21.64 -15.68 -36.75
N PHE A 343 -21.59 -15.68 -35.42
CA PHE A 343 -22.76 -15.52 -34.55
C PHE A 343 -23.03 -14.03 -34.36
N ALA A 344 -24.28 -13.60 -34.62
CA ALA A 344 -24.75 -12.25 -34.38
C ALA A 344 -24.75 -11.91 -32.87
N PRO A 345 -24.41 -10.67 -32.47
CA PRO A 345 -24.44 -10.26 -31.08
C PRO A 345 -25.89 -10.10 -30.59
N GLN A 346 -26.22 -10.73 -29.46
CA GLN A 346 -27.50 -10.53 -28.77
C GLN A 346 -27.56 -9.13 -28.12
N PRO A 347 -28.74 -8.48 -28.10
CA PRO A 347 -28.91 -7.15 -27.51
C PRO A 347 -28.77 -7.16 -25.97
N LYS A 348 -28.08 -6.13 -25.47
CA LYS A 348 -27.91 -5.80 -24.04
C LYS A 348 -29.27 -5.73 -23.31
N ALA A 349 -29.37 -6.46 -22.21
CA ALA A 349 -30.45 -6.27 -21.24
C ALA A 349 -30.28 -4.92 -20.52
N GLU A 350 -31.37 -4.15 -20.44
CA GLU A 350 -31.48 -2.90 -19.70
C GLU A 350 -31.38 -3.13 -18.18
N PRO A 351 -30.75 -2.21 -17.41
CA PRO A 351 -30.72 -2.32 -15.97
C PRO A 351 -32.08 -1.94 -15.35
N LEU A 352 -32.62 -2.85 -14.55
CA LEU A 352 -33.83 -2.66 -13.74
C LEU A 352 -33.58 -1.59 -12.66
N VAL A 353 -34.35 -0.51 -12.69
CA VAL A 353 -34.34 0.55 -11.66
C VAL A 353 -35.04 0.03 -10.40
N GLU A 354 -34.26 -0.26 -9.35
CA GLU A 354 -34.79 -0.55 -8.02
C GLU A 354 -35.28 0.74 -7.33
N LYS A 355 -36.53 0.74 -6.86
CA LYS A 355 -37.13 1.86 -6.11
C LYS A 355 -36.49 1.98 -4.71
N PRO A 356 -36.34 3.20 -4.17
CA PRO A 356 -35.70 3.43 -2.89
C PRO A 356 -36.47 2.79 -1.73
N LYS A 357 -35.74 2.09 -0.87
CA LYS A 357 -36.21 1.43 0.35
C LYS A 357 -36.46 2.49 1.45
N PRO A 358 -37.57 2.41 2.22
CA PRO A 358 -37.87 3.40 3.26
C PRO A 358 -36.88 3.31 4.46
N PRO A 359 -36.68 4.43 5.19
CA PRO A 359 -35.73 4.51 6.28
C PRO A 359 -36.12 3.64 7.49
N SER A 360 -35.09 3.10 8.13
CA SER A 360 -35.15 2.19 9.28
C SER A 360 -35.86 2.82 10.50
N PRO A 361 -36.71 2.07 11.24
CA PRO A 361 -37.49 2.57 12.37
C PRO A 361 -36.70 2.72 13.69
N PHE A 362 -35.37 2.78 13.65
CA PHE A 362 -34.52 2.83 14.86
C PHE A 362 -33.82 4.18 15.12
N ALA A 363 -34.26 5.26 14.48
CA ALA A 363 -33.83 6.61 14.86
C ALA A 363 -34.72 7.14 16.01
N GLY A 364 -34.25 6.99 17.25
CA GLY A 364 -34.83 7.67 18.42
C GLY A 364 -34.52 9.17 18.43
N PRO A 365 -35.34 10.00 19.13
CA PRO A 365 -35.20 11.45 19.11
C PRO A 365 -33.97 11.94 19.89
N ALA A 366 -33.31 12.96 19.34
CA ALA A 366 -32.17 13.64 19.93
C ALA A 366 -32.58 14.45 21.18
N ASP A 367 -31.89 14.22 22.30
CA ASP A 367 -31.97 15.06 23.50
C ASP A 367 -31.17 16.36 23.30
N PRO A 368 -31.75 17.54 23.57
CA PRO A 368 -31.02 18.80 23.63
C PRO A 368 -30.62 19.11 25.08
N GLN A 369 -29.38 18.82 25.45
CA GLN A 369 -28.79 19.37 26.68
C GLN A 369 -27.37 19.87 26.42
N PRO A 370 -27.04 21.14 26.73
CA PRO A 370 -25.68 21.65 26.61
C PRO A 370 -24.79 21.11 27.74
N PRO A 371 -23.50 20.80 27.48
CA PRO A 371 -22.62 20.29 28.51
C PRO A 371 -22.24 21.36 29.53
N ALA A 372 -22.23 20.95 30.79
CA ALA A 372 -21.85 21.75 31.95
C ALA A 372 -20.36 22.14 31.92
N LEU A 373 -20.10 23.37 32.35
CA LEU A 373 -18.79 23.95 32.62
C LEU A 373 -18.00 23.08 33.62
N ILE A 374 -16.84 22.58 33.19
CA ILE A 374 -15.82 22.01 34.07
C ILE A 374 -14.82 23.13 34.40
N THR A 375 -14.80 23.53 35.66
CA THR A 375 -13.83 24.46 36.26
C THR A 375 -12.47 23.77 36.42
N THR A 376 -11.40 24.43 35.95
CA THR A 376 -10.01 24.00 36.14
C THR A 376 -9.49 24.34 37.57
N PRO A 377 -8.60 23.52 38.16
CA PRO A 377 -7.87 23.91 39.35
C PRO A 377 -6.64 24.78 39.03
N LYS A 378 -6.37 25.69 39.98
CA LYS A 378 -5.36 26.76 40.03
C LYS A 378 -3.91 26.22 40.03
N VAL A 379 -3.05 26.77 39.18
CA VAL A 379 -1.60 26.47 39.07
C VAL A 379 -0.80 27.48 39.90
N GLU A 380 0.21 26.99 40.64
CA GLU A 380 1.25 27.77 41.32
C GLU A 380 2.52 27.90 40.42
N PRO A 381 3.27 29.02 40.48
CA PRO A 381 4.36 29.32 39.55
C PRO A 381 5.72 28.74 40.01
N VAL A 382 6.47 28.16 39.08
CA VAL A 382 7.87 27.72 39.27
C VAL A 382 8.81 28.63 38.44
N PRO A 383 9.93 29.13 39.01
CA PRO A 383 10.83 30.13 38.40
C PRO A 383 11.77 29.58 37.31
N PRO A 384 12.44 30.47 36.53
CA PRO A 384 13.03 30.13 35.22
C PRO A 384 14.47 29.58 35.27
N ALA A 385 14.81 28.95 34.14
CA ALA A 385 15.97 28.11 33.79
C ALA A 385 17.37 28.76 33.83
N PRO A 386 18.43 27.95 33.70
CA PRO A 386 19.67 28.36 33.04
C PRO A 386 19.82 27.76 31.62
N ALA A 387 20.50 28.52 30.76
CA ALA A 387 20.64 28.39 29.32
C ALA A 387 21.40 27.14 28.80
N PRO A 388 21.15 26.69 27.56
CA PRO A 388 21.93 25.63 26.93
C PRO A 388 23.23 26.19 26.33
N ALA A 389 24.34 25.50 26.64
CA ALA A 389 25.64 25.70 26.03
C ALA A 389 25.73 24.98 24.67
N VAL A 390 26.47 25.63 23.76
CA VAL A 390 26.84 25.15 22.42
C VAL A 390 27.72 23.90 22.54
N VAL A 391 27.32 22.78 21.93
CA VAL A 391 28.20 21.62 21.72
C VAL A 391 28.11 21.15 20.27
N VAL A 392 29.30 21.00 19.72
CA VAL A 392 29.69 20.68 18.34
C VAL A 392 29.25 19.26 17.96
N ALA A 393 28.82 19.09 16.70
CA ALA A 393 28.38 17.82 16.14
C ALA A 393 29.54 16.83 15.90
N GLU A 394 29.39 15.62 16.43
CA GLU A 394 30.10 14.37 16.06
C GLU A 394 29.10 13.19 16.11
N PRO A 395 29.36 12.04 15.46
CA PRO A 395 28.36 11.27 14.72
C PRO A 395 27.48 10.36 15.57
N GLU A 396 26.25 10.16 15.09
CA GLU A 396 25.14 9.43 15.73
C GLU A 396 25.52 8.02 16.20
N ARG A 397 25.44 7.80 17.53
CA ARG A 397 25.32 6.47 18.15
C ARG A 397 23.85 6.15 18.37
N GLU A 398 23.49 4.91 18.06
CA GLU A 398 22.15 4.32 18.17
C GLU A 398 21.75 3.98 19.63
N GLU A 399 22.07 4.84 20.59
CA GLU A 399 21.83 4.64 22.02
C GLU A 399 21.18 5.87 22.66
N ASP A 400 19.89 6.10 22.38
CA ASP A 400 19.05 6.98 23.23
C ASP A 400 17.56 6.67 23.01
N LYS A 401 17.16 5.42 23.27
CA LYS A 401 15.74 5.17 23.60
C LYS A 401 15.60 5.44 25.11
N PRO A 402 14.76 6.40 25.54
CA PRO A 402 14.57 6.66 26.96
C PRO A 402 14.16 5.35 27.64
N GLU A 403 14.79 5.04 28.78
CA GLU A 403 14.44 3.84 29.53
C GLU A 403 12.93 3.81 29.81
N PRO A 404 12.27 2.66 29.60
CA PRO A 404 10.84 2.57 29.83
C PRO A 404 10.54 2.89 31.30
N THR A 405 9.57 3.78 31.48
CA THR A 405 9.07 4.18 32.80
C THR A 405 8.61 2.95 33.58
N ALA A 406 8.57 3.05 34.92
CA ALA A 406 8.12 1.93 35.76
C ALA A 406 6.71 1.43 35.38
N LEU A 407 5.85 2.34 34.88
CA LEU A 407 4.51 2.02 34.39
C LEU A 407 4.56 1.23 33.07
N GLU A 408 5.42 1.62 32.14
CA GLU A 408 5.61 0.87 30.88
C GLU A 408 6.22 -0.51 31.13
N LYS A 409 7.17 -0.62 32.07
CA LYS A 409 7.71 -1.92 32.49
C LYS A 409 6.60 -2.84 33.04
N LYS A 410 5.66 -2.31 33.82
CA LYS A 410 4.48 -3.06 34.30
C LYS A 410 3.51 -3.41 33.18
N ARG A 411 3.24 -2.48 32.25
CA ARG A 411 2.40 -2.73 31.07
C ARG A 411 2.97 -3.85 30.20
N MET A 412 4.26 -3.80 29.89
CA MET A 412 4.93 -4.84 29.09
C MET A 412 4.85 -6.22 29.75
N ARG A 413 5.04 -6.30 31.08
CA ARG A 413 4.88 -7.57 31.83
C ARG A 413 3.43 -8.06 31.82
N ALA A 414 2.46 -7.15 32.00
CA ALA A 414 1.05 -7.50 31.93
C ALA A 414 0.70 -8.07 30.55
N TYR A 415 1.17 -7.44 29.48
CA TYR A 415 0.90 -7.85 28.11
C TYR A 415 1.52 -9.20 27.77
N ALA A 416 2.75 -9.45 28.23
CA ALA A 416 3.40 -10.74 28.05
C ALA A 416 2.61 -11.88 28.74
N LEU A 417 2.12 -11.65 29.97
CA LEU A 417 1.28 -12.62 30.68
C LEU A 417 -0.09 -12.80 30.01
N LEU A 418 -0.69 -11.72 29.53
CA LEU A 418 -1.98 -11.75 28.84
C LEU A 418 -1.89 -12.47 27.48
N SER A 419 -0.76 -12.37 26.77
CA SER A 419 -0.54 -13.11 25.52
C SER A 419 -0.32 -14.60 25.72
N ASP A 420 0.29 -15.00 26.83
CA ASP A 420 0.63 -16.40 27.14
C ASP A 420 0.04 -16.80 28.51
N TRP A 421 -1.28 -16.65 28.65
CA TRP A 421 -1.95 -16.91 29.92
C TRP A 421 -1.95 -18.42 30.21
N PRO A 422 -1.44 -18.87 31.37
CA PRO A 422 -1.32 -20.29 31.66
C PRO A 422 -2.69 -20.99 31.70
N ALA A 423 -2.80 -22.11 30.99
CA ALA A 423 -4.01 -22.93 30.96
C ALA A 423 -4.38 -23.40 32.38
N GLY A 424 -5.62 -23.13 32.81
CA GLY A 424 -6.15 -23.54 34.12
C GLY A 424 -6.03 -22.52 35.24
N ARG A 425 -5.47 -21.32 35.00
CA ARG A 425 -5.61 -20.19 35.94
C ARG A 425 -6.72 -19.25 35.51
N GLU A 426 -7.53 -18.84 36.48
CA GLU A 426 -8.53 -17.80 36.29
C GLU A 426 -7.88 -16.48 35.87
N ARG A 427 -8.39 -15.88 34.80
CA ARG A 427 -7.86 -14.63 34.23
C ARG A 427 -8.62 -13.45 34.82
N SER A 428 -8.28 -13.09 36.06
CA SER A 428 -8.89 -11.97 36.79
C SER A 428 -7.91 -10.80 36.99
N ALA A 429 -8.45 -9.60 37.23
CA ALA A 429 -7.64 -8.42 37.56
C ALA A 429 -6.79 -8.65 38.82
N LYS A 430 -7.31 -9.41 39.79
CA LYS A 430 -6.60 -9.80 41.00
C LYS A 430 -5.39 -10.69 40.70
N THR A 431 -5.58 -11.76 39.93
CA THR A 431 -4.49 -12.67 39.57
C THR A 431 -3.41 -11.97 38.75
N LEU A 432 -3.79 -11.05 37.86
CA LEU A 432 -2.83 -10.25 37.11
C LEU A 432 -2.10 -9.25 38.01
N ALA A 433 -2.80 -8.56 38.92
CA ALA A 433 -2.22 -7.61 39.86
C ALA A 433 -1.16 -8.25 40.76
N ASP A 434 -1.44 -9.44 41.28
CA ASP A 434 -0.50 -10.25 42.07
C ASP A 434 0.75 -10.62 41.24
N ALA A 435 0.56 -11.01 39.98
CA ALA A 435 1.65 -11.43 39.11
C ALA A 435 2.59 -10.29 38.69
N ILE A 436 2.08 -9.05 38.54
CA ILE A 436 2.88 -7.90 38.10
C ILE A 436 3.21 -6.91 39.23
N ALA A 437 2.87 -7.24 40.48
CA ALA A 437 2.99 -6.36 41.64
C ALA A 437 2.38 -4.97 41.39
N SER A 438 1.12 -4.94 40.95
CA SER A 438 0.32 -3.72 40.77
C SER A 438 -0.94 -3.76 41.62
N SER A 439 -1.70 -2.65 41.65
CA SER A 439 -3.04 -2.64 42.21
C SER A 439 -4.04 -3.30 41.26
N GLU A 440 -5.13 -3.86 41.82
CA GLU A 440 -6.22 -4.46 41.02
C GLU A 440 -6.83 -3.49 39.98
N PRO A 441 -7.10 -2.20 40.30
CA PRO A 441 -7.62 -1.26 39.31
C PRO A 441 -6.66 -1.01 38.14
N MET A 442 -5.34 -1.06 38.39
CA MET A 442 -4.34 -0.90 37.34
C MET A 442 -4.27 -2.13 36.44
N ALA A 443 -4.34 -3.33 37.04
CA ALA A 443 -4.41 -4.57 36.28
C ALA A 443 -5.69 -4.66 35.44
N ALA A 444 -6.84 -4.23 35.96
CA ALA A 444 -8.09 -4.14 35.21
C ALA A 444 -7.96 -3.24 33.96
N ARG A 445 -7.36 -2.06 34.11
CA ARG A 445 -7.07 -1.17 32.97
C ARG A 445 -6.15 -1.81 31.93
N PHE A 446 -5.14 -2.57 32.35
CA PHE A 446 -4.27 -3.28 31.40
C PHE A 446 -4.99 -4.40 30.66
N ILE A 447 -5.93 -5.09 31.30
CA ILE A 447 -6.78 -6.09 30.64
C ILE A 447 -7.64 -5.41 29.58
N GLU A 448 -8.38 -4.36 29.95
CA GLU A 448 -9.24 -3.60 29.03
C GLU A 448 -8.46 -3.01 27.85
N GLN A 449 -7.28 -2.44 28.12
CA GLN A 449 -6.42 -1.91 27.06
C GLN A 449 -5.94 -3.04 26.13
N TYR A 450 -5.52 -4.17 26.68
CA TYR A 450 -5.07 -5.32 25.89
C TYR A 450 -6.20 -5.88 25.01
N GLU A 451 -7.41 -6.01 25.56
CA GLU A 451 -8.62 -6.45 24.85
C GLU A 451 -8.94 -5.52 23.68
N SER A 452 -8.91 -4.20 23.92
CA SER A 452 -9.17 -3.19 22.89
C SER A 452 -8.13 -3.21 21.76
N GLU A 453 -6.85 -3.41 22.08
CA GLU A 453 -5.75 -3.41 21.11
C GLU A 453 -5.67 -4.69 20.29
N HIS A 454 -6.09 -5.83 20.85
CA HIS A 454 -5.96 -7.15 20.22
C HIS A 454 -7.30 -7.73 19.73
N GLY A 455 -8.42 -7.02 19.94
CA GLY A 455 -9.75 -7.47 19.55
C GLY A 455 -10.18 -8.77 20.24
N VAL A 456 -9.67 -9.00 21.46
CA VAL A 456 -10.00 -10.18 22.27
C VAL A 456 -10.94 -9.71 23.38
N VAL A 457 -12.05 -10.40 23.60
CA VAL A 457 -12.91 -10.16 24.76
C VAL A 457 -12.68 -11.28 25.74
N PHE A 458 -12.06 -11.01 26.89
CA PHE A 458 -12.05 -11.97 27.98
C PHE A 458 -13.39 -11.86 28.69
N ALA A 459 -14.01 -13.01 29.00
CA ALA A 459 -15.23 -13.03 29.77
C ALA A 459 -14.92 -12.49 31.17
N SER A 460 -15.29 -11.23 31.43
CA SER A 460 -15.25 -10.61 32.74
C SER A 460 -16.26 -11.33 33.64
N GLN A 461 -15.77 -12.20 34.53
CA GLN A 461 -16.56 -12.69 35.64
C GLN A 461 -16.42 -11.70 36.80
N SER A 462 -17.56 -11.14 37.17
CA SER A 462 -17.80 -10.26 38.33
C SER A 462 -17.40 -10.88 39.65
#